data_AF-A0A926R8N6-F1
#
_entry.id   AF-A0A926R8N6-F1
#
_cell.length_a   1.000
_cell.length_b   1.000
_cell.length_c   1.000
_cell.angle_alpha   90.00
_cell.angle_beta   90.00
_cell.angle_gamma   90.00
#
_symmetry.space_group_name_H-M   'P 1'
#
loop_
_entity.id
_entity.type
_entity.pdbx_description
1 polymer ?
#
loop_
_entity_poly.entity_id
_entity_poly.type
_entity_poly.pdbx_seq_one_letter_code
_entity_poly.pdbx_strand_id
1 'polypeptide(L)'
;MFILYYFLICFTLIGYGFILSKVLRLNFYNYGFLGLLGISFSTVISYSTSIFFVHNYTFNSIFLLLGILSFLLNFNKNLKYKKNILITLIVFLILLAFIFVGKNHDDFGYYHFPYSYLMTQMEHPVGMGLLNNGFRNHSSIFFLSSLFYLPKVSFYLLHITPVYFLGFSNLILFNYIRNKKMFENLKFINFYSLMIIMFINIFFYRLAEHGTDRSGMILIFILSLIALLIQNIKDENRNKNLFYFISIISVLIFSLKPFYIIYSPLVFIVLFSCFKKKLIEILASRSILFCSLFFFFVIFYNIINSGCLIFPLSISCFDGFLWSLSSEKIQGVNTWYELWSKAGASPNYVVDDQLEYIKGFNWLPNWIENYFFNKVSDFLLSIFFVIMIFWMIFFLNKKKKDKKIISYKIIYLYFVFCLIEWFFKHPSLRYGGYHLIPILSFILLSLSFNNLDVKFSEFLKKSSIILLITITVFYGRNINRLIKEHNLYNYNPFKSYRFIYDKKFYNRYLDVIKKNSFGYKYVDFLGKEIMVIQRIKK
;
A
#
# COMPACT_ATOMS: atom_id res chain seq x y z
N MET A 1 -5.04 -9.29 24.67
CA MET A 1 -4.12 -8.13 24.45
C MET A 1 -3.88 -7.85 22.96
N PHE A 2 -3.42 -8.81 22.15
CA PHE A 2 -3.16 -8.60 20.71
C PHE A 2 -4.35 -8.01 19.95
N ILE A 3 -5.54 -8.61 20.07
CA ILE A 3 -6.78 -8.12 19.45
C ILE A 3 -7.16 -6.72 19.95
N LEU A 4 -6.92 -6.42 21.24
CA LEU A 4 -7.17 -5.09 21.79
C LEU A 4 -6.28 -4.05 21.09
N TYR A 5 -4.97 -4.30 20.98
CA TYR A 5 -4.09 -3.38 20.26
C TYR A 5 -4.44 -3.26 18.78
N TYR A 6 -4.86 -4.34 18.13
CA TYR A 6 -5.32 -4.31 16.75
C TYR A 6 -6.44 -3.24 16.54
N PHE A 7 -7.45 -3.22 17.41
CA PHE A 7 -8.52 -2.21 17.37
C PHE A 7 -8.04 -0.83 17.86
N LEU A 8 -7.23 -0.75 18.92
CA LEU A 8 -6.70 0.52 19.41
C LEU A 8 -5.86 1.23 18.35
N ILE A 9 -5.01 0.52 17.62
CA ILE A 9 -4.23 1.06 16.50
C ILE A 9 -5.17 1.54 15.38
N CYS A 10 -6.24 0.79 15.05
CA CYS A 10 -7.24 1.24 14.07
C CYS A 10 -7.80 2.62 14.44
N PHE A 11 -8.25 2.80 15.69
CA PHE A 11 -8.79 4.08 16.15
C PHE A 11 -7.72 5.17 16.33
N THR A 12 -6.49 4.79 16.68
CA THR A 12 -5.32 5.69 16.73
C THR A 12 -5.07 6.29 15.35
N LEU A 13 -5.04 5.46 14.30
CA LEU A 13 -4.86 5.91 12.92
C LEU A 13 -6.00 6.84 12.49
N ILE A 14 -7.26 6.52 12.79
CA ILE A 14 -8.39 7.44 12.52
C ILE A 14 -8.22 8.77 13.29
N GLY A 15 -7.76 8.71 14.54
CA GLY A 15 -7.46 9.87 15.38
C GLY A 15 -6.39 10.79 14.79
N TYR A 16 -5.29 10.22 14.29
CA TYR A 16 -4.28 10.97 13.53
C TYR A 16 -4.82 11.52 12.21
N GLY A 17 -5.72 10.78 11.56
CA GLY A 17 -6.47 11.24 10.41
C GLY A 17 -7.29 12.50 10.68
N PHE A 18 -7.94 12.58 11.84
CA PHE A 18 -8.64 13.79 12.26
C PHE A 18 -7.69 14.97 12.43
N ILE A 19 -6.55 14.78 13.11
CA ILE A 19 -5.54 15.84 13.29
C ILE A 19 -5.12 16.37 11.92
N LEU A 20 -4.68 15.47 11.04
CA LEU A 20 -4.20 15.87 9.72
C LEU A 20 -5.31 16.56 8.90
N SER A 21 -6.53 16.03 8.91
CA SER A 21 -7.66 16.66 8.20
C SER A 21 -7.93 18.08 8.67
N LYS A 22 -7.80 18.37 9.98
CA LYS A 22 -7.99 19.71 10.55
C LYS A 22 -6.85 20.65 10.17
N VAL A 23 -5.60 20.18 10.24
CA VAL A 23 -4.41 20.95 9.84
C VAL A 23 -4.50 21.34 8.36
N LEU A 24 -4.87 20.39 7.51
CA LEU A 24 -4.98 20.54 6.06
C LEU A 24 -6.30 21.17 5.58
N ARG A 25 -7.25 21.44 6.50
CA ARG A 25 -8.60 21.96 6.20
C ARG A 25 -9.39 21.06 5.23
N LEU A 26 -9.25 19.75 5.37
CA LEU A 26 -9.96 18.74 4.58
C LEU A 26 -11.24 18.30 5.29
N ASN A 27 -12.37 18.29 4.57
CA ASN A 27 -13.66 17.91 5.13
C ASN A 27 -14.03 16.47 4.75
N PHE A 28 -13.48 15.49 5.48
CA PHE A 28 -13.84 14.08 5.35
C PHE A 28 -14.62 13.57 6.56
N TYR A 29 -15.75 12.92 6.29
CA TYR A 29 -16.58 12.31 7.32
C TYR A 29 -16.41 10.79 7.41
N ASN A 30 -15.83 10.15 6.39
CA ASN A 30 -15.67 8.71 6.28
C ASN A 30 -14.34 8.27 6.90
N TYR A 31 -14.41 7.28 7.81
CA TYR A 31 -13.25 6.74 8.53
C TYR A 31 -12.23 6.03 7.62
N GLY A 32 -12.62 5.58 6.43
CA GLY A 32 -11.68 5.09 5.43
C GLY A 32 -10.75 6.20 4.92
N PHE A 33 -11.28 7.38 4.58
CA PHE A 33 -10.44 8.53 4.18
C PHE A 33 -9.57 9.01 5.34
N LEU A 34 -10.16 9.15 6.55
CA LEU A 34 -9.41 9.57 7.73
C LEU A 34 -8.35 8.54 8.12
N GLY A 35 -8.64 7.25 8.06
CA GLY A 35 -7.68 6.20 8.36
C GLY A 35 -6.48 6.21 7.41
N LEU A 36 -6.70 6.38 6.10
CA LEU A 36 -5.59 6.52 5.15
C LEU A 36 -4.79 7.82 5.34
N LEU A 37 -5.45 8.94 5.65
CA LEU A 37 -4.76 10.17 6.07
C LEU A 37 -3.95 9.97 7.36
N GLY A 38 -4.49 9.19 8.29
CA GLY A 38 -3.85 8.81 9.54
C GLY A 38 -2.61 7.95 9.33
N ILE A 39 -2.68 6.99 8.41
CA ILE A 39 -1.51 6.23 7.94
C ILE A 39 -0.46 7.19 7.39
N SER A 40 -0.81 8.09 6.46
CA SER A 40 0.13 9.07 5.92
C SER A 40 0.76 9.93 7.01
N PHE A 41 -0.03 10.43 7.97
CA PHE A 41 0.48 11.27 9.05
C PHE A 41 1.39 10.49 10.00
N SER A 42 0.99 9.28 10.38
CA SER A 42 1.77 8.40 11.27
C SER A 42 3.10 8.01 10.64
N THR A 43 3.11 7.78 9.32
CA THR A 43 4.35 7.56 8.56
C THR A 43 5.27 8.78 8.61
N VAL A 44 4.76 9.98 8.40
CA VAL A 44 5.56 11.22 8.51
C VAL A 44 6.08 11.43 9.93
N ILE A 45 5.26 11.15 10.96
CA ILE A 45 5.70 11.16 12.35
C ILE A 45 6.87 10.20 12.53
N SER A 46 6.70 8.93 12.14
CA SER A 46 7.75 7.91 12.25
C SER A 46 9.05 8.33 11.55
N TYR A 47 8.97 8.85 10.31
CA TYR A 47 10.13 9.40 9.60
C TYR A 47 10.80 10.55 10.34
N SER A 48 10.02 11.48 10.89
CA SER A 48 10.58 12.62 11.60
C SER A 48 11.25 12.23 12.91
N THR A 49 10.78 11.17 13.58
CA THR A 49 11.24 10.78 14.91
C THR A 49 12.31 9.69 14.91
N SER A 50 12.36 8.80 13.91
CA SER A 50 13.23 7.61 13.97
C SER A 50 14.74 7.90 14.02
N ILE A 51 15.19 9.06 13.54
CA ILE A 51 16.60 9.49 13.70
C ILE A 51 16.90 9.98 15.11
N PHE A 52 15.93 10.58 15.78
CA PHE A 52 16.13 11.23 17.08
C PHE A 52 15.65 10.39 18.25
N PHE A 53 14.78 9.41 18.03
CA PHE A 53 14.18 8.63 19.10
C PHE A 53 14.05 7.17 18.68
N VAL A 54 14.35 6.29 19.64
CA VAL A 54 14.02 4.88 19.53
C VAL A 54 12.50 4.72 19.68
N HIS A 55 11.85 4.02 18.74
CA HIS A 55 10.43 3.70 18.81
C HIS A 55 10.17 2.53 19.79
N ASN A 56 10.57 2.75 21.04
CA ASN A 56 10.43 1.80 22.14
C ASN A 56 8.99 1.79 22.69
N TYR A 57 8.77 1.01 23.75
CA TYR A 57 7.44 0.90 24.37
C TYR A 57 6.88 2.22 24.89
N THR A 58 7.72 3.07 25.48
CA THR A 58 7.27 4.36 26.03
C THR A 58 6.85 5.31 24.91
N PHE A 59 7.67 5.45 23.87
CA PHE A 59 7.35 6.29 22.72
C PHE A 59 6.05 5.83 22.03
N ASN A 60 5.94 4.53 21.73
CA ASN A 60 4.78 3.99 21.03
C ASN A 60 3.49 4.02 21.87
N SER A 61 3.60 3.92 23.19
CA SER A 61 2.45 4.04 24.09
C SER A 61 1.94 5.49 24.16
N ILE A 62 2.84 6.48 24.14
CA ILE A 62 2.49 7.91 24.04
C ILE A 62 1.84 8.19 22.68
N PHE A 63 2.43 7.70 21.58
CA PHE A 63 1.85 7.81 20.24
C PHE A 63 0.42 7.24 20.19
N LEU A 64 0.21 6.04 20.72
CA LEU A 64 -1.10 5.41 20.77
C LEU A 64 -2.11 6.22 21.61
N LEU A 65 -1.69 6.71 22.78
CA LEU A 65 -2.53 7.55 23.65
C LEU A 65 -2.97 8.83 22.94
N LEU A 66 -2.05 9.56 22.30
CA LEU A 66 -2.35 10.81 21.60
C LEU A 66 -3.34 10.60 20.45
N GLY A 67 -3.17 9.53 19.67
CA GLY A 67 -4.11 9.20 18.60
C GLY A 67 -5.50 8.85 19.13
N ILE A 68 -5.60 8.06 20.20
CA ILE A 68 -6.89 7.72 20.84
C ILE A 68 -7.58 8.96 21.40
N LEU A 69 -6.84 9.82 22.11
CA LEU A 69 -7.39 11.07 22.64
C LEU A 69 -7.96 11.95 21.53
N SER A 70 -7.22 12.10 20.42
CA SER A 70 -7.72 12.81 19.24
C SER A 70 -8.99 12.18 18.66
N PHE A 71 -9.05 10.86 18.57
CA PHE A 71 -10.24 10.15 18.12
C PHE A 71 -11.45 10.45 19.02
N LEU A 72 -11.30 10.30 20.34
CA LEU A 72 -12.38 10.53 21.32
C LEU A 72 -12.88 11.99 21.29
N LEU A 73 -11.98 12.97 21.21
CA LEU A 73 -12.32 14.40 21.18
C LEU A 73 -13.11 14.79 19.93
N ASN A 74 -12.87 14.15 18.79
CA ASN A 74 -13.57 14.47 17.54
C ASN A 74 -14.81 13.60 17.31
N PHE A 75 -14.84 12.41 17.90
CA PHE A 75 -15.95 11.47 17.77
C PHE A 75 -17.30 12.07 18.19
N ASN A 76 -17.33 12.79 19.31
CA ASN A 76 -18.58 13.35 19.86
C ASN A 76 -19.13 14.56 19.09
N LYS A 77 -18.36 15.13 18.15
CA LYS A 77 -18.73 16.40 17.50
C LYS A 77 -19.71 16.25 16.33
N ASN A 78 -19.90 15.06 15.76
CA ASN A 78 -20.77 14.89 14.59
C ASN A 78 -21.48 13.53 14.55
N LEU A 79 -22.80 13.54 14.35
CA LEU A 79 -23.63 12.32 14.24
C LEU A 79 -23.20 11.41 13.08
N LYS A 80 -22.62 11.96 12.00
CA LYS A 80 -22.11 11.16 10.87
C LYS A 80 -20.96 10.23 11.30
N TYR A 81 -20.18 10.59 12.32
CA TYR A 81 -19.09 9.75 12.83
C TYR A 81 -19.61 8.54 13.61
N LYS A 82 -20.70 8.70 14.37
CA LYS A 82 -21.35 7.60 15.11
C LYS A 82 -21.78 6.46 14.19
N LYS A 83 -22.37 6.77 13.04
CA LYS A 83 -22.79 5.76 12.05
C LYS A 83 -21.61 4.99 11.44
N ASN A 84 -20.43 5.60 11.36
CA ASN A 84 -19.25 4.98 10.76
C ASN A 84 -18.51 4.03 11.70
N ILE A 85 -18.67 4.16 13.03
CA ILE A 85 -18.05 3.24 14.00
C ILE A 85 -18.50 1.81 13.77
N LEU A 86 -19.81 1.56 13.70
CA LEU A 86 -20.33 0.20 13.60
C LEU A 86 -19.79 -0.50 12.34
N ILE A 87 -19.81 0.20 11.21
CA ILE A 87 -19.27 -0.31 9.93
C ILE A 87 -17.76 -0.58 10.06
N THR A 88 -17.02 0.29 10.73
CA THR A 88 -15.58 0.12 10.97
C THR A 88 -15.30 -1.10 11.82
N LEU A 89 -16.03 -1.28 12.93
CA LEU A 89 -15.92 -2.46 13.77
C LEU A 89 -16.23 -3.73 12.99
N ILE A 90 -17.31 -3.75 12.20
CA ILE A 90 -17.66 -4.92 11.36
C ILE A 90 -16.55 -5.24 10.36
N VAL A 91 -16.01 -4.25 9.64
CA VAL A 91 -14.93 -4.48 8.66
C VAL A 91 -13.68 -5.03 9.34
N PHE A 92 -13.25 -4.44 10.47
CA PHE A 92 -12.05 -4.91 11.18
C PHE A 92 -12.28 -6.25 11.91
N LEU A 93 -13.51 -6.56 12.33
CA LEU A 93 -13.86 -7.91 12.81
C LEU A 93 -13.74 -8.95 11.71
N ILE A 94 -14.21 -8.65 10.50
CA ILE A 94 -14.06 -9.54 9.33
C ILE A 94 -12.57 -9.82 9.05
N LEU A 95 -11.74 -8.79 9.16
CA LEU A 95 -10.31 -8.87 8.91
C LEU A 95 -9.50 -9.57 10.04
N LEU A 96 -10.13 -10.03 11.12
CA LEU A 96 -9.41 -10.82 12.15
C LEU A 96 -8.84 -12.13 11.58
N ALA A 97 -9.57 -12.81 10.69
CA ALA A 97 -9.07 -14.03 10.06
C ALA A 97 -7.80 -13.80 9.21
N PHE A 98 -7.60 -12.56 8.75
CA PHE A 98 -6.45 -12.16 7.95
C PHE A 98 -5.17 -11.94 8.76
N ILE A 99 -5.28 -11.41 9.98
CA ILE A 99 -4.11 -11.05 10.80
C ILE A 99 -3.47 -12.24 11.54
N PHE A 100 -4.22 -13.32 11.76
CA PHE A 100 -3.69 -14.54 12.36
C PHE A 100 -2.87 -15.32 11.34
N VAL A 101 -1.56 -15.41 11.58
CA VAL A 101 -0.59 -16.04 10.67
C VAL A 101 0.49 -16.73 11.48
N GLY A 102 0.70 -18.02 11.22
CA GLY A 102 1.81 -18.78 11.78
C GLY A 102 3.14 -18.52 11.07
N LYS A 103 3.14 -18.55 9.72
CA LYS A 103 4.30 -18.25 8.87
C LYS A 103 4.07 -16.96 8.07
N ASN A 104 4.87 -15.93 8.37
CA ASN A 104 4.85 -14.66 7.65
C ASN A 104 5.38 -14.76 6.21
N HIS A 105 5.31 -13.63 5.47
CA HIS A 105 5.90 -13.47 4.15
C HIS A 105 7.36 -13.93 4.13
N ASP A 106 7.85 -14.51 3.03
CA ASP A 106 9.22 -15.04 2.96
C ASP A 106 10.27 -13.91 3.18
N ASP A 107 10.06 -12.74 2.59
CA ASP A 107 10.83 -11.51 2.86
C ASP A 107 10.73 -10.98 4.31
N PHE A 108 9.78 -11.45 5.12
CA PHE A 108 9.51 -10.86 6.44
C PHE A 108 10.71 -11.02 7.38
N GLY A 109 11.19 -12.25 7.59
CA GLY A 109 12.41 -12.49 8.36
C GLY A 109 13.68 -12.04 7.63
N TYR A 110 13.63 -11.90 6.31
CA TYR A 110 14.78 -11.47 5.52
C TYR A 110 15.08 -9.97 5.71
N TYR A 111 14.11 -9.07 5.54
CA TYR A 111 14.34 -7.63 5.75
C TYR A 111 13.16 -6.83 6.32
N HIS A 112 11.90 -7.27 6.21
CA HIS A 112 10.79 -6.44 6.73
C HIS A 112 10.81 -6.32 8.26
N PHE A 113 10.92 -7.46 8.95
CA PHE A 113 11.01 -7.51 10.39
C PHE A 113 12.30 -6.85 10.89
N PRO A 114 13.50 -7.23 10.40
CA PRO A 114 14.71 -6.66 10.97
C PRO A 114 14.80 -5.14 10.78
N TYR A 115 14.33 -4.59 9.64
CA TYR A 115 14.27 -3.14 9.43
C TYR A 115 13.37 -2.47 10.47
N SER A 116 12.13 -2.95 10.60
CA SER A 116 11.14 -2.40 11.53
C SER A 116 11.60 -2.54 12.99
N TYR A 117 12.18 -3.69 13.33
CA TYR A 117 12.63 -3.99 14.68
C TYR A 117 13.85 -3.14 15.07
N LEU A 118 14.80 -2.89 14.16
CA LEU A 118 15.96 -2.03 14.45
C LEU A 118 15.55 -0.65 14.96
N MET A 119 14.55 -0.02 14.34
CA MET A 119 14.01 1.28 14.78
C MET A 119 13.36 1.26 16.18
N THR A 120 13.04 0.06 16.71
CA THR A 120 12.51 -0.10 18.08
C THR A 120 13.60 -0.37 19.11
N GLN A 121 14.81 -0.70 18.65
CA GLN A 121 15.95 -1.04 19.50
C GLN A 121 16.99 0.08 19.56
N MET A 122 17.10 0.87 18.50
CA MET A 122 18.02 1.99 18.37
C MET A 122 17.47 3.06 17.43
N GLU A 123 18.10 4.22 17.45
CA GLU A 123 17.83 5.27 16.46
C GLU A 123 18.29 4.82 15.08
N HIS A 124 17.65 5.36 14.05
CA HIS A 124 17.94 5.00 12.67
C HIS A 124 19.38 5.39 12.30
N PRO A 125 20.24 4.41 11.95
CA PRO A 125 21.63 4.68 11.61
C PRO A 125 21.79 5.05 10.13
N VAL A 126 22.81 5.84 9.84
CA VAL A 126 23.22 6.11 8.46
C VAL A 126 23.92 4.88 7.87
N GLY A 127 23.69 4.59 6.59
CA GLY A 127 24.34 3.50 5.86
C GLY A 127 23.74 2.12 6.08
N MET A 128 22.51 2.04 6.59
CA MET A 128 21.81 0.78 6.85
C MET A 128 21.72 -0.15 5.62
N GLY A 129 21.71 0.40 4.41
CA GLY A 129 21.71 -0.35 3.15
C GLY A 129 22.95 -1.22 2.88
N LEU A 130 24.03 -1.04 3.65
CA LEU A 130 25.19 -1.93 3.60
C LEU A 130 24.91 -3.31 4.24
N LEU A 131 23.94 -3.39 5.15
CA LEU A 131 23.62 -4.64 5.85
C LEU A 131 22.81 -5.62 5.00
N ASN A 132 21.92 -5.11 4.14
CA ASN A 132 21.04 -5.91 3.28
C ASN A 132 20.60 -5.11 2.05
N ASN A 133 20.48 -5.76 0.88
CA ASN A 133 19.89 -5.15 -0.32
C ASN A 133 18.53 -4.51 -0.06
N GLY A 134 17.65 -5.20 0.66
CA GLY A 134 16.30 -4.74 1.02
C GLY A 134 16.28 -3.56 2.01
N PHE A 135 17.43 -3.16 2.57
CA PHE A 135 17.53 -1.96 3.40
C PHE A 135 17.94 -0.72 2.59
N ARG A 136 18.48 -0.90 1.38
CA ARG A 136 18.99 0.19 0.54
C ARG A 136 17.90 1.15 0.11
N ASN A 137 16.77 0.59 -0.28
CA ASN A 137 15.55 1.36 -0.48
C ASN A 137 14.62 1.07 0.70
N HIS A 138 14.17 2.12 1.38
CA HIS A 138 13.22 1.93 2.47
C HIS A 138 11.80 1.72 1.96
N SER A 139 10.94 1.27 2.87
CA SER A 139 9.50 1.26 2.67
C SER A 139 8.85 1.92 3.88
N SER A 140 7.93 2.85 3.63
CA SER A 140 7.15 3.51 4.68
C SER A 140 6.37 2.55 5.56
N ILE A 141 6.09 1.33 5.07
CA ILE A 141 5.41 0.32 5.87
C ILE A 141 6.26 -0.13 7.07
N PHE A 142 7.59 -0.13 6.96
CA PHE A 142 8.48 -0.50 8.07
C PHE A 142 8.53 0.58 9.15
N PHE A 143 8.58 1.84 8.72
CA PHE A 143 8.47 3.00 9.60
C PHE A 143 7.14 2.99 10.34
N LEU A 144 6.04 2.77 9.63
CA LEU A 144 4.72 2.65 10.26
C LEU A 144 4.64 1.45 11.22
N SER A 145 5.15 0.27 10.81
CA SER A 145 5.19 -0.92 11.66
C SER A 145 5.93 -0.68 12.97
N SER A 146 7.05 0.07 12.96
CA SER A 146 7.83 0.33 14.18
C SER A 146 7.03 1.04 15.28
N LEU A 147 5.99 1.81 14.92
CA LEU A 147 5.09 2.48 15.87
C LEU A 147 4.16 1.50 16.62
N PHE A 148 4.11 0.23 16.19
CA PHE A 148 3.24 -0.79 16.78
C PHE A 148 3.97 -1.74 17.74
N TYR A 149 5.23 -1.46 18.07
CA TYR A 149 5.97 -2.19 19.11
C TYR A 149 5.47 -1.77 20.50
N LEU A 150 4.55 -2.57 21.07
CA LEU A 150 3.79 -2.23 22.28
C LEU A 150 3.99 -3.24 23.43
N PRO A 151 3.84 -2.82 24.71
CA PRO A 151 4.03 -3.70 25.88
C PRO A 151 3.19 -4.98 25.82
N LYS A 152 3.67 -6.07 26.44
CA LYS A 152 3.05 -7.41 26.53
C LYS A 152 2.97 -8.19 25.21
N VAL A 153 2.77 -7.51 24.08
CA VAL A 153 2.65 -8.12 22.74
C VAL A 153 3.95 -7.99 21.92
N SER A 154 4.79 -7.01 22.25
CA SER A 154 6.11 -6.80 21.68
C SER A 154 6.11 -6.71 20.14
N PHE A 155 7.06 -7.36 19.48
CA PHE A 155 7.28 -7.29 18.03
C PHE A 155 6.26 -8.10 17.22
N TYR A 156 5.36 -8.84 17.89
CA TYR A 156 4.34 -9.63 17.20
C TYR A 156 3.26 -8.79 16.51
N LEU A 157 3.26 -7.47 16.67
CA LEU A 157 2.40 -6.53 15.92
C LEU A 157 3.06 -5.98 14.65
N LEU A 158 4.36 -6.20 14.43
CA LEU A 158 5.05 -5.56 13.30
C LEU A 158 4.53 -6.02 11.92
N HIS A 159 3.93 -7.23 11.84
CA HIS A 159 3.43 -7.78 10.58
C HIS A 159 2.00 -7.35 10.23
N ILE A 160 1.23 -6.76 11.15
CA ILE A 160 -0.19 -6.50 10.90
C ILE A 160 -0.47 -5.25 10.08
N THR A 161 0.52 -4.37 9.87
CA THR A 161 0.36 -3.09 9.17
C THR A 161 -0.44 -3.14 7.85
N PRO A 162 -0.25 -4.13 6.95
CA PRO A 162 -1.03 -4.23 5.71
C PRO A 162 -2.56 -4.28 5.91
N VAL A 163 -3.04 -4.80 7.05
CA VAL A 163 -4.49 -4.89 7.31
C VAL A 163 -5.15 -3.51 7.40
N TYR A 164 -4.42 -2.49 7.85
CA TYR A 164 -4.97 -1.14 7.97
C TYR A 164 -5.16 -0.50 6.59
N PHE A 165 -4.24 -0.72 5.65
CA PHE A 165 -4.41 -0.31 4.25
C PHE A 165 -5.63 -0.99 3.62
N LEU A 166 -5.77 -2.31 3.81
CA LEU A 166 -6.91 -3.08 3.31
C LEU A 166 -8.24 -2.63 3.96
N GLY A 167 -8.28 -2.52 5.28
CA GLY A 167 -9.48 -2.16 6.03
C GLY A 167 -10.00 -0.76 5.73
N PHE A 168 -9.12 0.25 5.70
CA PHE A 168 -9.55 1.61 5.35
C PHE A 168 -9.96 1.74 3.88
N SER A 169 -9.32 1.01 2.97
CA SER A 169 -9.73 0.95 1.56
C SER A 169 -11.11 0.29 1.40
N ASN A 170 -11.35 -0.83 2.11
CA ASN A 170 -12.67 -1.47 2.15
C ASN A 170 -13.75 -0.53 2.68
N LEU A 171 -13.46 0.31 3.69
CA LEU A 171 -14.40 1.32 4.19
C LEU A 171 -14.71 2.42 3.17
N ILE A 172 -13.74 2.87 2.38
CA ILE A 172 -13.97 3.81 1.28
C ILE A 172 -14.90 3.17 0.24
N LEU A 173 -14.57 1.96 -0.22
CA LEU A 173 -15.31 1.24 -1.25
C LEU A 173 -16.75 0.94 -0.81
N PHE A 174 -16.93 0.42 0.40
CA PHE A 174 -18.25 0.11 0.96
C PHE A 174 -19.15 1.36 1.06
N ASN A 175 -18.58 2.49 1.45
CA ASN A 175 -19.33 3.75 1.51
C ASN A 175 -19.74 4.24 0.12
N TYR A 176 -18.93 4.04 -0.92
CA TYR A 176 -19.35 4.35 -2.29
C TYR A 176 -20.41 3.41 -2.82
N ILE A 177 -20.32 2.10 -2.53
CA ILE A 177 -21.35 1.11 -2.90
C ILE A 177 -22.71 1.52 -2.31
N ARG A 178 -22.76 1.92 -1.04
CA ARG A 178 -24.02 2.30 -0.36
C ARG A 178 -24.51 3.73 -0.63
N ASN A 179 -23.83 4.50 -1.48
CA ASN A 179 -24.19 5.89 -1.68
C ASN A 179 -25.28 6.07 -2.76
N LYS A 180 -26.53 6.31 -2.33
CA LYS A 180 -27.68 6.52 -3.22
C LYS A 180 -27.52 7.73 -4.15
N LYS A 181 -27.05 8.87 -3.61
CA LYS A 181 -26.86 10.09 -4.41
C LYS A 181 -25.79 9.89 -5.50
N MET A 182 -24.72 9.15 -5.18
CA MET A 182 -23.73 8.78 -6.18
C MET A 182 -24.29 7.79 -7.20
N PHE A 183 -25.14 6.86 -6.78
CA PHE A 183 -25.81 5.95 -7.70
C PHE A 183 -26.70 6.72 -8.69
N GLU A 184 -27.50 7.67 -8.25
CA GLU A 184 -28.37 8.45 -9.16
C GLU A 184 -27.58 9.30 -10.17
N ASN A 185 -26.43 9.82 -9.75
CA ASN A 185 -25.61 10.72 -10.57
C ASN A 185 -24.59 9.98 -11.45
N LEU A 186 -23.83 9.06 -10.86
CA LEU A 186 -22.65 8.38 -11.40
C LEU A 186 -22.66 6.88 -11.02
N LYS A 187 -23.67 6.12 -11.50
CA LYS A 187 -23.84 4.68 -11.20
C LYS A 187 -22.57 3.87 -11.33
N PHE A 188 -21.76 4.16 -12.35
CA PHE A 188 -20.52 3.42 -12.61
C PHE A 188 -19.57 3.38 -11.40
N ILE A 189 -19.55 4.43 -10.57
CA ILE A 189 -18.71 4.48 -9.35
C ILE A 189 -19.11 3.40 -8.35
N ASN A 190 -20.42 3.20 -8.14
CA ASN A 190 -20.92 2.18 -7.23
C ASN A 190 -20.53 0.78 -7.73
N PHE A 191 -20.66 0.53 -9.03
CA PHE A 191 -20.25 -0.74 -9.65
C PHE A 191 -18.74 -0.95 -9.60
N TYR A 192 -17.95 0.06 -9.97
CA TYR A 192 -16.50 0.00 -9.93
C TYR A 192 -16.00 -0.28 -8.51
N SER A 193 -16.59 0.38 -7.51
CA SER A 193 -16.28 0.13 -6.09
C SER A 193 -16.62 -1.30 -5.66
N LEU A 194 -17.73 -1.86 -6.14
CA LEU A 194 -18.14 -3.24 -5.86
C LEU A 194 -17.19 -4.27 -6.49
N MET A 195 -16.72 -4.02 -7.71
CA MET A 195 -15.76 -4.90 -8.36
C MET A 195 -14.40 -4.87 -7.66
N ILE A 196 -13.93 -3.67 -7.29
CA ILE A 196 -12.66 -3.51 -6.55
C ILE A 196 -12.72 -4.21 -5.19
N ILE A 197 -13.78 -3.98 -4.39
CA ILE A 197 -13.87 -4.57 -3.04
C ILE A 197 -13.92 -6.10 -3.13
N MET A 198 -14.61 -6.66 -4.12
CA MET A 198 -14.61 -8.11 -4.34
C MET A 198 -13.22 -8.60 -4.73
N PHE A 199 -12.59 -7.96 -5.71
CA PHE A 199 -11.27 -8.35 -6.20
C PHE A 199 -10.21 -8.33 -5.10
N ILE A 200 -10.06 -7.21 -4.39
CA ILE A 200 -9.02 -7.06 -3.38
C ILE A 200 -9.18 -8.11 -2.26
N ASN A 201 -10.41 -8.34 -1.79
CA ASN A 201 -10.62 -9.30 -0.70
C ASN A 201 -10.49 -10.76 -1.16
N ILE A 202 -10.83 -11.11 -2.41
CA ILE A 202 -10.64 -12.48 -2.92
C ILE A 202 -9.17 -12.74 -3.23
N PHE A 203 -8.50 -11.85 -3.95
CA PHE A 203 -7.14 -12.07 -4.44
C PHE A 203 -6.07 -11.76 -3.40
N PHE A 204 -6.26 -10.76 -2.55
CA PHE A 204 -5.27 -10.34 -1.54
C PHE A 204 -5.65 -10.81 -0.13
N TYR A 205 -6.33 -11.96 -0.04
CA TYR A 205 -6.86 -12.53 1.21
C TYR A 205 -5.78 -13.02 2.19
N ARG A 206 -4.51 -13.16 1.79
CA ARG A 206 -3.43 -13.73 2.62
C ARG A 206 -2.41 -12.68 3.00
N LEU A 207 -2.30 -12.38 4.29
CA LEU A 207 -1.35 -11.38 4.81
C LEU A 207 0.11 -11.67 4.43
N ALA A 208 0.52 -12.95 4.44
CA ALA A 208 1.87 -13.37 4.05
C ALA A 208 2.22 -13.10 2.58
N GLU A 209 1.27 -12.69 1.73
CA GLU A 209 1.52 -12.29 0.33
C GLU A 209 1.52 -10.76 0.13
N HIS A 210 1.28 -9.98 1.19
CA HIS A 210 1.19 -8.52 1.07
C HIS A 210 2.55 -7.87 0.86
N GLY A 211 3.52 -8.23 1.71
CA GLY A 211 4.83 -7.60 1.74
C GLY A 211 4.72 -6.07 1.67
N THR A 212 5.56 -5.45 0.85
CA THR A 212 5.52 -4.01 0.55
C THR A 212 4.61 -3.67 -0.64
N ASP A 213 4.12 -4.67 -1.38
CA ASP A 213 3.57 -4.45 -2.72
C ASP A 213 2.05 -4.33 -2.71
N ARG A 214 1.33 -5.29 -2.10
CA ARG A 214 -0.14 -5.33 -2.18
C ARG A 214 -0.79 -4.09 -1.57
N SER A 215 -0.22 -3.54 -0.50
CA SER A 215 -0.67 -2.28 0.10
C SER A 215 -0.64 -1.13 -0.91
N GLY A 216 0.43 -1.04 -1.72
CA GLY A 216 0.54 -0.07 -2.80
C GLY A 216 -0.50 -0.32 -3.90
N MET A 217 -0.68 -1.58 -4.33
CA MET A 217 -1.70 -1.96 -5.33
C MET A 217 -3.13 -1.59 -4.90
N ILE A 218 -3.47 -1.87 -3.63
CA ILE A 218 -4.77 -1.51 -3.03
C ILE A 218 -4.98 0.00 -3.11
N LEU A 219 -3.97 0.79 -2.75
CA LEU A 219 -4.03 2.24 -2.84
C LEU A 219 -4.12 2.73 -4.30
N ILE A 220 -3.53 2.04 -5.27
CA ILE A 220 -3.66 2.39 -6.69
C ILE A 220 -5.11 2.19 -7.19
N PHE A 221 -5.83 1.17 -6.70
CA PHE A 221 -7.28 1.06 -6.95
C PHE A 221 -8.09 2.20 -6.34
N ILE A 222 -7.72 2.66 -5.14
CA ILE A 222 -8.36 3.84 -4.54
C ILE A 222 -8.02 5.09 -5.35
N LEU A 223 -6.77 5.23 -5.79
CA LEU A 223 -6.29 6.34 -6.60
C LEU A 223 -7.03 6.41 -7.96
N SER A 224 -7.24 5.28 -8.65
CA SER A 224 -8.03 5.24 -9.88
C SER A 224 -9.50 5.63 -9.64
N LEU A 225 -10.12 5.12 -8.57
CA LEU A 225 -11.49 5.47 -8.18
C LEU A 225 -11.63 6.98 -7.92
N ILE A 226 -10.71 7.57 -7.14
CA ILE A 226 -10.76 9.00 -6.80
C ILE A 226 -10.50 9.87 -8.04
N ALA A 227 -9.57 9.49 -8.92
CA ALA A 227 -9.33 10.21 -10.17
C ALA A 227 -10.59 10.26 -11.05
N LEU A 228 -11.27 9.13 -11.22
CA LEU A 228 -12.53 9.05 -11.98
C LEU A 228 -13.64 9.88 -11.33
N LEU A 229 -13.69 9.93 -10.00
CA LEU A 229 -14.65 10.76 -9.27
C LEU A 229 -14.44 12.26 -9.53
N ILE A 230 -13.19 12.74 -9.43
CA ILE A 230 -12.87 14.16 -9.61
C ILE A 230 -13.26 14.63 -11.02
N GLN A 231 -13.04 13.80 -12.05
CA GLN A 231 -13.40 14.16 -13.44
C GLN A 231 -14.91 14.26 -13.70
N ASN A 232 -15.76 13.70 -12.83
CA ASN A 232 -17.19 13.57 -13.09
C ASN A 232 -18.09 14.27 -12.05
N ILE A 233 -17.54 14.69 -10.91
CA ILE A 233 -18.26 15.46 -9.89
C ILE A 233 -18.19 16.97 -10.25
N LYS A 234 -19.33 17.67 -10.12
CA LYS A 234 -19.41 19.13 -10.34
C LYS A 234 -19.15 19.98 -9.08
N ASP A 235 -19.21 19.38 -7.89
CA ASP A 235 -18.98 20.07 -6.61
C ASP A 235 -17.49 20.41 -6.45
N GLU A 236 -17.17 21.70 -6.58
CA GLU A 236 -15.79 22.19 -6.59
C GLU A 236 -15.06 21.96 -5.26
N ASN A 237 -15.72 22.21 -4.12
CA ASN A 237 -15.13 22.00 -2.80
C ASN A 237 -14.84 20.52 -2.56
N ARG A 238 -15.75 19.64 -2.98
CA ARG A 238 -15.53 18.20 -2.89
C ARG A 238 -14.39 17.76 -3.81
N ASN A 239 -14.31 18.27 -5.03
CA ASN A 239 -13.22 17.98 -5.95
C ASN A 239 -11.87 18.41 -5.38
N LYS A 240 -11.79 19.61 -4.78
CA LYS A 240 -10.58 20.13 -4.15
C LYS A 240 -10.10 19.23 -3.00
N ASN A 241 -11.00 18.81 -2.11
CA ASN A 241 -10.66 17.87 -1.03
C ASN A 241 -10.18 16.52 -1.56
N LEU A 242 -10.85 15.98 -2.58
CA LEU A 242 -10.44 14.71 -3.22
C LEU A 242 -9.09 14.84 -3.94
N PHE A 243 -8.80 15.99 -4.55
CA PHE A 243 -7.51 16.27 -5.19
C PHE A 243 -6.37 16.32 -4.18
N TYR A 244 -6.57 16.96 -3.03
CA TYR A 244 -5.57 16.91 -1.96
C TYR A 244 -5.39 15.50 -1.41
N PHE A 245 -6.48 14.74 -1.28
CA PHE A 245 -6.40 13.35 -0.85
C PHE A 245 -5.60 12.48 -1.85
N ILE A 246 -5.88 12.55 -3.16
CA ILE A 246 -5.13 11.76 -4.16
C ILE A 246 -3.64 12.15 -4.20
N SER A 247 -3.32 13.43 -3.98
CA SER A 247 -1.93 13.92 -3.88
C SER A 247 -1.18 13.35 -2.66
N ILE A 248 -1.87 13.19 -1.52
CA ILE A 248 -1.29 12.59 -0.32
C ILE A 248 -1.10 11.08 -0.52
N ILE A 249 -2.10 10.41 -1.09
CA ILE A 249 -2.04 8.98 -1.38
C ILE A 249 -0.97 8.65 -2.42
N SER A 250 -0.75 9.49 -3.43
CA SER A 250 0.31 9.24 -4.42
C SER A 250 1.70 9.24 -3.78
N VAL A 251 1.98 10.15 -2.85
CA VAL A 251 3.25 10.16 -2.10
C VAL A 251 3.34 8.94 -1.18
N LEU A 252 2.24 8.54 -0.54
CA LEU A 252 2.19 7.32 0.27
C LEU A 252 2.49 6.07 -0.58
N ILE A 253 1.91 5.94 -1.78
CA ILE A 253 2.18 4.82 -2.69
C ILE A 253 3.65 4.80 -3.09
N PHE A 254 4.22 5.94 -3.49
CA PHE A 254 5.65 6.04 -3.82
C PHE A 254 6.54 5.65 -2.63
N SER A 255 6.17 6.07 -1.42
CA SER A 255 6.92 5.74 -0.19
C SER A 255 6.87 4.25 0.18
N LEU A 256 5.86 3.50 -0.29
CA LEU A 256 5.80 2.06 -0.06
C LEU A 256 6.81 1.33 -0.94
N LYS A 257 6.93 1.75 -2.20
CA LYS A 257 7.90 1.21 -3.14
C LYS A 257 8.19 2.19 -4.30
N PRO A 258 9.47 2.47 -4.64
CA PRO A 258 9.82 3.53 -5.56
C PRO A 258 9.29 3.37 -6.98
N PHE A 259 9.19 2.15 -7.51
CA PHE A 259 8.71 1.94 -8.87
C PHE A 259 7.25 2.42 -9.05
N TYR A 260 6.49 2.59 -7.96
CA TYR A 260 5.18 3.20 -8.02
C TYR A 260 5.20 4.70 -8.33
N ILE A 261 6.37 5.34 -8.49
CA ILE A 261 6.48 6.72 -8.98
C ILE A 261 5.80 6.91 -10.34
N ILE A 262 5.69 5.85 -11.14
CA ILE A 262 4.99 5.86 -12.43
C ILE A 262 3.52 6.29 -12.31
N TYR A 263 2.90 6.17 -11.13
CA TYR A 263 1.52 6.59 -10.86
C TYR A 263 1.39 8.10 -10.52
N SER A 264 2.49 8.80 -10.27
CA SER A 264 2.48 10.23 -9.92
C SER A 264 2.00 11.17 -11.03
N PRO A 265 2.24 10.92 -12.34
CA PRO A 265 1.67 11.73 -13.42
C PRO A 265 0.14 11.82 -13.38
N LEU A 266 -0.57 10.84 -12.81
CA LEU A 266 -2.03 10.92 -12.68
C LEU A 266 -2.47 12.15 -11.87
N VAL A 267 -1.72 12.52 -10.84
CA VAL A 267 -2.02 13.71 -10.02
C VAL A 267 -1.93 14.97 -10.88
N PHE A 268 -0.90 15.07 -11.73
CA PHE A 268 -0.74 16.18 -12.65
C PHE A 268 -1.83 16.21 -13.72
N ILE A 269 -2.21 15.05 -14.28
CA ILE A 269 -3.34 14.94 -15.21
C ILE A 269 -4.61 15.52 -14.58
N VAL A 270 -4.93 15.13 -13.34
CA VAL A 270 -6.11 15.63 -12.62
C VAL A 270 -5.99 17.13 -12.29
N LEU A 271 -4.81 17.60 -11.89
CA LEU A 271 -4.53 19.01 -11.61
C LEU A 271 -4.84 19.88 -12.84
N PHE A 272 -4.27 19.53 -13.99
CA PHE A 272 -4.43 20.30 -15.22
C PHE A 272 -5.84 20.16 -15.81
N SER A 273 -6.48 18.99 -15.70
CA SER A 273 -7.85 18.80 -16.23
C SER A 273 -8.91 19.58 -15.46
N CYS A 274 -8.75 19.70 -14.13
CA CYS A 274 -9.83 20.21 -13.27
C CYS A 274 -9.52 21.58 -12.66
N PHE A 275 -8.25 21.98 -12.53
CA PHE A 275 -7.88 23.14 -11.74
C PHE A 275 -6.88 24.11 -12.40
N LYS A 276 -6.77 24.09 -13.73
CA LYS A 276 -5.87 24.99 -14.49
C LYS A 276 -5.95 26.46 -14.07
N LYS A 277 -7.16 26.97 -13.78
CA LYS A 277 -7.38 28.38 -13.38
C LYS A 277 -6.95 28.72 -11.95
N LYS A 278 -6.79 27.71 -11.08
CA LYS A 278 -6.48 27.87 -9.64
C LYS A 278 -5.14 27.21 -9.26
N LEU A 279 -4.23 27.08 -10.23
CA LEU A 279 -2.99 26.32 -10.07
C LEU A 279 -2.15 26.82 -8.88
N ILE A 280 -1.93 28.14 -8.80
CA ILE A 280 -1.13 28.77 -7.73
C ILE A 280 -1.77 28.54 -6.35
N GLU A 281 -3.09 28.74 -6.24
CA GLU A 281 -3.85 28.52 -4.99
C GLU A 281 -3.73 27.06 -4.51
N ILE A 282 -3.75 26.11 -5.43
CA ILE A 282 -3.64 24.69 -5.10
C ILE A 282 -2.22 24.32 -4.69
N LEU A 283 -1.21 24.78 -5.42
CA LEU A 283 0.20 24.49 -5.14
C LEU A 283 0.65 25.12 -3.80
N ALA A 284 0.13 26.30 -3.44
CA ALA A 284 0.41 26.97 -2.17
C ALA A 284 -0.39 26.41 -0.97
N SER A 285 -1.17 25.34 -1.16
CA SER A 285 -2.01 24.80 -0.10
C SER A 285 -1.21 24.02 0.95
N ARG A 286 -1.74 23.98 2.17
CA ARG A 286 -1.18 23.17 3.29
C ARG A 286 -1.04 21.69 2.92
N SER A 287 -1.95 21.18 2.09
CA SER A 287 -1.93 19.79 1.63
C SER A 287 -0.73 19.51 0.74
N ILE A 288 -0.41 20.40 -0.20
CA ILE A 288 0.77 20.26 -1.06
C ILE A 288 2.06 20.46 -0.26
N LEU A 289 2.07 21.38 0.72
CA LEU A 289 3.20 21.50 1.66
C LEU A 289 3.43 20.19 2.42
N PHE A 290 2.38 19.55 2.94
CA PHE A 290 2.49 18.24 3.58
C PHE A 290 3.00 17.16 2.61
N CYS A 291 2.52 17.13 1.37
CA CYS A 291 3.05 16.23 0.34
C CYS A 291 4.54 16.46 0.08
N SER A 292 4.99 17.72 0.02
CA SER A 292 6.40 18.06 -0.19
C SER A 292 7.28 17.63 0.99
N LEU A 293 6.81 17.82 2.24
CA LEU A 293 7.51 17.37 3.45
C LEU A 293 7.59 15.84 3.50
N PHE A 294 6.49 15.15 3.18
CA PHE A 294 6.48 13.69 3.14
C PHE A 294 7.42 13.18 2.03
N PHE A 295 7.38 13.76 0.83
CA PHE A 295 8.29 13.39 -0.25
C PHE A 295 9.76 13.64 0.12
N PHE A 296 10.05 14.76 0.81
CA PHE A 296 11.38 15.04 1.34
C PHE A 296 11.88 13.91 2.24
N PHE A 297 11.07 13.45 3.21
CA PHE A 297 11.46 12.33 4.08
C PHE A 297 11.72 11.04 3.30
N VAL A 298 10.91 10.75 2.28
CA VAL A 298 11.12 9.57 1.42
C VAL A 298 12.49 9.64 0.73
N ILE A 299 12.83 10.77 0.14
CA ILE A 299 14.14 10.93 -0.52
C ILE A 299 15.28 10.90 0.51
N PHE A 300 15.11 11.60 1.62
CA PHE A 300 16.11 11.69 2.68
C PHE A 300 16.50 10.32 3.26
N TYR A 301 15.53 9.46 3.57
CA TYR A 301 15.85 8.10 4.05
C TYR A 301 16.48 7.21 2.97
N ASN A 302 16.19 7.43 1.69
CA ASN A 302 16.89 6.69 0.62
C ASN A 302 18.37 7.08 0.54
N ILE A 303 18.68 8.39 0.67
CA ILE A 303 20.06 8.88 0.71
C ILE A 303 20.77 8.32 1.94
N ILE A 304 20.16 8.39 3.12
CA ILE A 304 20.77 7.89 4.37
C ILE A 304 20.99 6.38 4.30
N ASN A 305 20.09 5.61 3.70
CA ASN A 305 20.26 4.15 3.61
C ASN A 305 21.29 3.72 2.56
N SER A 306 21.33 4.37 1.39
CA SER A 306 22.07 3.84 0.23
C SER A 306 22.94 4.84 -0.52
N GLY A 307 22.85 6.12 -0.20
CA GLY A 307 23.48 7.21 -0.95
C GLY A 307 22.73 7.60 -2.23
N CYS A 308 21.52 7.06 -2.45
CA CYS A 308 20.72 7.30 -3.65
C CYS A 308 19.43 8.07 -3.35
N LEU A 309 18.99 8.93 -4.29
CA LEU A 309 17.65 9.51 -4.25
C LEU A 309 16.58 8.43 -4.55
N ILE A 310 16.81 7.62 -5.58
CA ILE A 310 15.93 6.53 -6.01
C ILE A 310 16.78 5.29 -6.33
N PHE A 311 16.89 4.36 -5.38
CA PHE A 311 17.60 3.10 -5.61
C PHE A 311 16.72 2.10 -6.41
N PRO A 312 17.25 1.35 -7.40
CA PRO A 312 18.64 1.27 -7.88
C PRO A 312 18.92 2.07 -9.18
N LEU A 313 18.43 3.31 -9.31
CA LEU A 313 18.78 4.16 -10.45
C LEU A 313 20.16 4.81 -10.21
N SER A 314 21.19 4.30 -10.89
CA SER A 314 22.59 4.74 -10.73
C SER A 314 22.79 6.25 -10.95
N ILE A 315 22.08 6.85 -11.90
CA ILE A 315 22.12 8.31 -12.19
C ILE A 315 21.64 9.14 -10.99
N SER A 316 20.83 8.56 -10.10
CA SER A 316 20.29 9.23 -8.91
C SER A 316 21.11 8.98 -7.64
N CYS A 317 22.28 8.36 -7.77
CA CYS A 317 23.14 7.96 -6.66
C CYS A 317 24.41 8.82 -6.57
N PHE A 318 24.85 9.10 -5.35
CA PHE A 318 26.07 9.85 -5.08
C PHE A 318 27.17 8.92 -4.60
N ASP A 319 28.34 8.94 -5.24
CA ASP A 319 29.47 8.06 -4.89
C ASP A 319 30.31 8.58 -3.71
N GLY A 320 30.08 9.82 -3.26
CA GLY A 320 30.91 10.49 -2.25
C GLY A 320 30.66 10.08 -0.80
N PHE A 321 29.59 9.33 -0.48
CA PHE A 321 29.30 8.94 0.90
C PHE A 321 30.05 7.67 1.31
N LEU A 322 30.40 7.56 2.60
CA LEU A 322 31.08 6.38 3.17
C LEU A 322 30.27 5.08 3.05
N TRP A 323 28.95 5.20 2.88
CA TRP A 323 28.01 4.08 2.76
C TRP A 323 27.49 3.87 1.34
N SER A 324 27.94 4.66 0.37
CA SER A 324 27.53 4.53 -1.02
C SER A 324 28.07 3.25 -1.66
N LEU A 325 27.34 2.77 -2.66
CA LEU A 325 27.75 1.64 -3.49
C LEU A 325 28.29 2.16 -4.81
N SER A 326 29.22 1.43 -5.43
CA SER A 326 29.69 1.78 -6.77
C SER A 326 28.55 1.73 -7.79
N SER A 327 28.60 2.64 -8.76
CA SER A 327 27.67 2.73 -9.87
C SER A 327 27.46 1.38 -10.58
N GLU A 328 28.53 0.62 -10.81
CA GLU A 328 28.50 -0.73 -11.39
C GLU A 328 27.65 -1.71 -10.57
N LYS A 329 27.81 -1.73 -9.23
CA LYS A 329 27.00 -2.60 -8.36
C LYS A 329 25.53 -2.20 -8.38
N ILE A 330 25.23 -0.91 -8.50
CA ILE A 330 23.86 -0.41 -8.57
C ILE A 330 23.22 -0.82 -9.90
N GLN A 331 23.94 -0.66 -11.02
CA GLN A 331 23.50 -1.12 -12.33
C GLN A 331 23.25 -2.64 -12.34
N GLY A 332 24.15 -3.43 -11.76
CA GLY A 332 23.96 -4.88 -11.63
C GLY A 332 22.70 -5.26 -10.84
N VAL A 333 22.35 -4.50 -9.79
CA VAL A 333 21.08 -4.71 -9.05
C VAL A 333 19.86 -4.36 -9.90
N ASN A 334 19.94 -3.29 -10.70
CA ASN A 334 18.86 -2.92 -11.61
C ASN A 334 18.63 -4.01 -12.68
N THR A 335 19.70 -4.48 -13.33
CA THR A 335 19.69 -5.60 -14.28
C THR A 335 19.10 -6.85 -13.63
N TRP A 336 19.50 -7.16 -12.39
CA TRP A 336 18.97 -8.30 -11.64
C TRP A 336 17.45 -8.20 -11.42
N TYR A 337 16.93 -7.03 -11.03
CA TYR A 337 15.48 -6.85 -10.86
C TYR A 337 14.70 -6.98 -12.16
N GLU A 338 15.23 -6.43 -13.26
CA GLU A 338 14.63 -6.59 -14.58
C GLU A 338 14.64 -8.07 -15.02
N LEU A 339 15.74 -8.77 -14.81
CA LEU A 339 15.89 -10.19 -15.14
C LEU A 339 14.88 -11.08 -14.41
N TRP A 340 14.72 -10.88 -13.10
CA TRP A 340 13.71 -11.58 -12.28
C TRP A 340 12.28 -11.30 -12.76
N SER A 341 12.00 -10.07 -13.17
CA SER A 341 10.67 -9.70 -13.65
C SER A 341 10.32 -10.33 -15.01
N LYS A 342 11.34 -10.61 -15.82
CA LYS A 342 11.27 -11.20 -17.16
C LYS A 342 11.46 -12.72 -17.18
N ALA A 343 11.50 -13.37 -16.02
CA ALA A 343 11.71 -14.83 -15.87
C ALA A 343 13.08 -15.33 -16.34
N GLY A 344 14.09 -14.46 -16.48
CA GLY A 344 15.48 -14.87 -16.75
C GLY A 344 16.26 -15.27 -15.50
N ALA A 345 15.64 -15.19 -14.32
CA ALA A 345 16.20 -15.65 -13.07
C ALA A 345 15.12 -16.23 -12.14
N SER A 346 15.51 -17.25 -11.39
CA SER A 346 14.77 -17.89 -10.30
C SER A 346 15.75 -18.26 -9.18
N PRO A 347 15.29 -18.79 -8.03
CA PRO A 347 16.21 -19.25 -6.97
C PRO A 347 17.25 -20.28 -7.44
N ASN A 348 16.92 -21.07 -8.48
CA ASN A 348 17.74 -22.19 -8.93
C ASN A 348 18.21 -22.05 -10.40
N TYR A 349 17.95 -20.92 -11.05
CA TYR A 349 18.25 -20.73 -12.47
C TYR A 349 18.57 -19.26 -12.75
N VAL A 350 19.58 -19.01 -13.59
CA VAL A 350 19.91 -17.69 -14.12
C VAL A 350 20.39 -17.91 -15.55
N VAL A 351 19.93 -17.09 -16.48
CA VAL A 351 20.43 -17.10 -17.87
C VAL A 351 21.90 -16.68 -17.92
N ASP A 352 22.65 -17.22 -18.88
CA ASP A 352 24.09 -16.96 -19.01
C ASP A 352 24.38 -15.50 -19.38
N ASP A 353 23.88 -15.01 -20.53
CA ASP A 353 23.99 -13.61 -20.92
C ASP A 353 22.76 -12.80 -20.49
N GLN A 354 22.89 -12.17 -19.32
CA GLN A 354 21.81 -11.36 -18.72
C GLN A 354 21.48 -10.11 -19.53
N LEU A 355 22.49 -9.48 -20.16
CA LEU A 355 22.30 -8.21 -20.88
C LEU A 355 21.66 -8.46 -22.24
N GLU A 356 22.08 -9.50 -22.95
CA GLU A 356 21.44 -9.93 -24.18
C GLU A 356 20.01 -10.39 -23.92
N TYR A 357 19.76 -11.11 -22.83
CA TYR A 357 18.43 -11.60 -22.47
C TYR A 357 17.41 -10.47 -22.25
N ILE A 358 17.78 -9.40 -21.54
CA ILE A 358 16.85 -8.29 -21.27
C ILE A 358 16.67 -7.36 -22.48
N LYS A 359 17.52 -7.46 -23.51
CA LYS A 359 17.49 -6.63 -24.72
C LYS A 359 16.28 -6.98 -25.60
N GLY A 360 15.52 -5.96 -26.00
CA GLY A 360 14.36 -6.11 -26.88
C GLY A 360 13.32 -7.11 -26.33
N PHE A 361 12.99 -8.12 -27.13
CA PHE A 361 12.02 -9.18 -26.81
C PHE A 361 12.67 -10.55 -26.62
N ASN A 362 13.99 -10.65 -26.45
CA ASN A 362 14.70 -11.92 -26.28
C ASN A 362 14.17 -12.74 -25.07
N TRP A 363 13.68 -12.04 -24.05
CA TRP A 363 13.06 -12.64 -22.87
C TRP A 363 11.68 -13.24 -23.11
N LEU A 364 10.94 -12.80 -24.14
CA LEU A 364 9.52 -13.09 -24.31
C LEU A 364 9.19 -14.58 -24.46
N PRO A 365 9.91 -15.39 -25.28
CA PRO A 365 9.64 -16.82 -25.40
C PRO A 365 9.75 -17.53 -24.04
N ASN A 366 10.86 -17.30 -23.32
CA ASN A 366 11.10 -17.89 -22.02
C ASN A 366 10.07 -17.44 -20.97
N TRP A 367 9.65 -16.17 -21.01
CA TRP A 367 8.62 -15.65 -20.12
C TRP A 367 7.23 -16.24 -20.42
N ILE A 368 6.90 -16.46 -21.70
CA ILE A 368 5.63 -17.09 -22.09
C ILE A 368 5.56 -18.51 -21.50
N GLU A 369 6.61 -19.30 -21.72
CA GLU A 369 6.69 -20.68 -21.26
C GLU A 369 6.71 -20.77 -19.72
N ASN A 370 7.62 -20.04 -19.08
CA ASN A 370 7.88 -20.22 -17.64
C ASN A 370 6.99 -19.38 -16.72
N TYR A 371 6.39 -18.28 -17.21
CA TYR A 371 5.62 -17.36 -16.38
C TYR A 371 4.19 -17.12 -16.87
N PHE A 372 3.97 -16.90 -18.16
CA PHE A 372 2.64 -16.55 -18.67
C PHE A 372 1.63 -17.67 -18.44
N PHE A 373 1.90 -18.86 -18.96
CA PHE A 373 0.97 -19.99 -18.85
C PHE A 373 0.86 -20.58 -17.43
N ASN A 374 1.85 -20.30 -16.57
CA ASN A 374 1.86 -20.79 -15.19
C ASN A 374 1.19 -19.83 -14.19
N LYS A 375 1.16 -18.53 -14.46
CA LYS A 375 0.66 -17.52 -13.49
C LYS A 375 -0.26 -16.47 -14.11
N VAL A 376 0.06 -15.96 -15.30
CA VAL A 376 -0.69 -14.86 -15.92
C VAL A 376 -2.02 -15.35 -16.50
N SER A 377 -2.01 -16.48 -17.21
CA SER A 377 -3.20 -17.14 -17.76
C SER A 377 -4.27 -17.39 -16.68
N ASP A 378 -3.89 -18.01 -15.56
CA ASP A 378 -4.77 -18.28 -14.42
C ASP A 378 -5.39 -17.00 -13.84
N PHE A 379 -4.58 -15.94 -13.74
CA PHE A 379 -5.02 -14.65 -13.28
C PHE A 379 -6.02 -14.01 -14.26
N LEU A 380 -5.75 -14.07 -15.57
CA LEU A 380 -6.63 -13.55 -16.62
C LEU A 380 -7.96 -14.31 -16.66
N LEU A 381 -7.94 -15.64 -16.57
CA LEU A 381 -9.15 -16.48 -16.47
C LEU A 381 -9.99 -16.10 -15.26
N SER A 382 -9.34 -15.84 -14.12
CA SER A 382 -10.04 -15.41 -12.90
C SER A 382 -10.69 -14.03 -13.05
N ILE A 383 -10.02 -13.07 -13.72
CA ILE A 383 -10.61 -11.76 -14.05
C ILE A 383 -11.79 -11.92 -15.01
N PHE A 384 -11.63 -12.74 -16.05
CA PHE A 384 -12.69 -13.03 -17.02
C PHE A 384 -13.93 -13.59 -16.32
N PHE A 385 -13.74 -14.55 -15.43
CA PHE A 385 -14.83 -15.13 -14.64
C PHE A 385 -15.55 -14.09 -13.77
N VAL A 386 -14.80 -13.19 -13.12
CA VAL A 386 -15.38 -12.05 -12.38
C VAL A 386 -16.23 -11.15 -13.28
N ILE A 387 -15.72 -10.80 -14.47
CA ILE A 387 -16.44 -9.97 -15.43
C ILE A 387 -17.73 -10.67 -15.87
N MET A 388 -17.64 -11.96 -16.18
CA MET A 388 -18.78 -12.78 -16.59
C MET A 388 -19.87 -12.83 -15.50
N ILE A 389 -19.50 -13.04 -14.24
CA ILE A 389 -20.44 -13.03 -13.11
C ILE A 389 -21.16 -11.68 -13.02
N PHE A 390 -20.42 -10.57 -13.06
CA PHE A 390 -21.03 -9.24 -12.99
C PHE A 390 -21.96 -8.97 -14.18
N TRP A 391 -21.55 -9.39 -15.37
CA TRP A 391 -22.36 -9.27 -16.56
C TRP A 391 -23.67 -10.07 -16.44
N MET A 392 -23.61 -11.32 -15.98
CA MET A 392 -24.80 -12.15 -15.74
C MET A 392 -25.73 -11.52 -14.68
N ILE A 393 -25.19 -11.06 -13.54
CA ILE A 393 -26.00 -10.53 -12.43
C ILE A 393 -26.70 -9.20 -12.79
N PHE A 394 -26.03 -8.32 -13.53
CA PHE A 394 -26.50 -6.94 -13.72
C PHE A 394 -26.96 -6.60 -15.14
N PHE A 395 -26.45 -7.27 -16.17
CA PHE A 395 -26.73 -6.93 -17.56
C PHE A 395 -27.92 -7.70 -18.13
N LEU A 396 -28.12 -8.95 -17.72
CA LEU A 396 -29.21 -9.79 -18.24
C LEU A 396 -30.58 -9.10 -18.03
N ASN A 397 -31.35 -9.02 -19.12
CA ASN A 397 -32.72 -8.51 -19.16
C ASN A 397 -32.89 -7.03 -18.77
N LYS A 398 -31.85 -6.19 -18.90
CA LYS A 398 -31.94 -4.75 -18.62
C LYS A 398 -31.97 -3.89 -19.87
N LYS A 399 -32.96 -3.00 -19.94
CA LYS A 399 -33.03 -1.95 -20.96
C LYS A 399 -31.94 -0.90 -20.71
N LYS A 400 -31.33 -0.41 -21.78
CA LYS A 400 -30.43 0.75 -21.76
C LYS A 400 -31.26 2.03 -21.74
N LYS A 401 -30.87 2.98 -20.90
CA LYS A 401 -31.33 4.38 -20.86
C LYS A 401 -30.36 5.27 -21.63
N ASP A 402 -30.77 6.53 -21.83
CA ASP A 402 -29.91 7.55 -22.44
C ASP A 402 -28.55 7.65 -21.76
N LYS A 403 -27.52 7.79 -22.58
CA LYS A 403 -26.13 7.82 -22.12
C LYS A 403 -25.87 9.15 -21.42
N LYS A 404 -25.60 9.10 -20.11
CA LYS A 404 -24.87 10.19 -19.45
C LYS A 404 -23.42 10.18 -19.95
N ILE A 405 -22.93 11.33 -20.39
CA ILE A 405 -21.53 11.50 -20.80
C ILE A 405 -20.65 11.39 -19.55
N ILE A 406 -19.71 10.45 -19.56
CA ILE A 406 -18.71 10.24 -18.50
C ILE A 406 -17.34 10.60 -19.05
N SER A 407 -16.62 11.42 -18.31
CA SER A 407 -15.22 11.76 -18.57
C SER A 407 -14.32 10.68 -17.94
N TYR A 408 -13.79 9.79 -18.76
CA TYR A 408 -12.86 8.73 -18.30
C TYR A 408 -11.68 8.49 -19.24
N LYS A 409 -11.75 8.94 -20.50
CA LYS A 409 -10.83 8.56 -21.57
C LYS A 409 -9.36 8.84 -21.23
N ILE A 410 -9.07 10.02 -20.67
CA ILE A 410 -7.70 10.42 -20.32
C ILE A 410 -7.12 9.50 -19.22
N ILE A 411 -7.90 9.22 -18.17
CA ILE A 411 -7.48 8.31 -17.09
C ILE A 411 -7.28 6.90 -17.63
N TYR A 412 -8.19 6.43 -18.49
CA TYR A 412 -8.09 5.11 -19.10
C TYR A 412 -6.83 4.99 -19.97
N LEU A 413 -6.59 5.94 -20.87
CA LEU A 413 -5.38 5.98 -21.72
C LEU A 413 -4.10 6.02 -20.90
N TYR A 414 -4.10 6.75 -19.78
CA TYR A 414 -2.97 6.76 -18.86
C TYR A 414 -2.69 5.37 -18.26
N PHE A 415 -3.72 4.65 -17.79
CA PHE A 415 -3.52 3.29 -17.30
C PHE A 415 -3.13 2.29 -18.41
N VAL A 416 -3.54 2.52 -19.66
CA VAL A 416 -3.05 1.76 -20.81
C VAL A 416 -1.56 2.01 -21.02
N PHE A 417 -1.11 3.28 -20.95
CA PHE A 417 0.31 3.61 -21.00
C PHE A 417 1.11 2.91 -19.88
N CYS A 418 0.61 2.91 -18.65
CA CYS A 418 1.25 2.17 -17.54
C CYS A 418 1.28 0.66 -17.78
N LEU A 419 0.26 0.07 -18.41
CA LEU A 419 0.24 -1.36 -18.75
C LEU A 419 1.30 -1.68 -19.81
N ILE A 420 1.47 -0.82 -20.81
CA ILE A 420 2.49 -0.96 -21.84
C ILE A 420 3.88 -0.89 -21.21
N GLU A 421 4.16 0.13 -20.40
CA GLU A 421 5.44 0.27 -19.68
C GLU A 421 5.73 -0.97 -18.82
N TRP A 422 4.76 -1.41 -18.04
CA TRP A 422 4.88 -2.59 -17.18
C TRP A 422 5.26 -3.84 -17.99
N PHE A 423 4.63 -4.06 -19.15
CA PHE A 423 4.92 -5.22 -19.99
C PHE A 423 6.35 -5.19 -20.57
N PHE A 424 6.82 -4.01 -20.98
CA PHE A 424 8.16 -3.86 -21.56
C PHE A 424 9.29 -3.96 -20.54
N LYS A 425 9.08 -3.45 -19.32
CA LYS A 425 10.12 -3.34 -18.30
C LYS A 425 10.04 -4.42 -17.24
N HIS A 426 8.85 -4.65 -16.69
CA HIS A 426 8.69 -5.47 -15.49
C HIS A 426 7.48 -6.41 -15.54
N PRO A 427 7.38 -7.35 -16.51
CA PRO A 427 6.18 -8.15 -16.81
C PRO A 427 5.86 -9.25 -15.76
N SER A 428 6.15 -9.01 -14.49
CA SER A 428 5.64 -9.81 -13.37
C SER A 428 4.36 -9.19 -12.82
N LEU A 429 3.34 -9.99 -12.56
CA LEU A 429 2.07 -9.55 -11.97
C LEU A 429 2.29 -8.73 -10.68
N ARG A 430 3.32 -9.07 -9.89
CA ARG A 430 3.70 -8.39 -8.63
C ARG A 430 4.12 -6.93 -8.84
N TYR A 431 4.60 -6.53 -10.02
CA TYR A 431 5.07 -5.17 -10.28
C TYR A 431 4.01 -4.26 -10.94
N GLY A 432 2.90 -4.82 -11.46
CA GLY A 432 1.89 -4.01 -12.14
C GLY A 432 0.63 -4.77 -12.54
N GLY A 433 0.79 -5.98 -13.05
CA GLY A 433 -0.32 -6.74 -13.63
C GLY A 433 -1.51 -6.96 -12.69
N TYR A 434 -1.25 -7.17 -11.39
CA TYR A 434 -2.31 -7.43 -10.41
C TYR A 434 -3.30 -6.29 -10.18
N HIS A 435 -2.97 -5.04 -10.52
CA HIS A 435 -3.91 -3.91 -10.43
C HIS A 435 -4.19 -3.26 -11.77
N LEU A 436 -3.23 -3.20 -12.71
CA LEU A 436 -3.43 -2.57 -14.02
C LEU A 436 -4.51 -3.29 -14.84
N ILE A 437 -4.44 -4.62 -14.95
CA ILE A 437 -5.38 -5.42 -15.75
C ILE A 437 -6.81 -5.34 -15.17
N PRO A 438 -7.04 -5.53 -13.85
CA PRO A 438 -8.35 -5.29 -13.26
C PRO A 438 -8.82 -3.84 -13.38
N ILE A 439 -7.96 -2.83 -13.19
CA ILE A 439 -8.36 -1.42 -13.31
C ILE A 439 -8.95 -1.15 -14.70
N LEU A 440 -8.24 -1.53 -15.76
CA LEU A 440 -8.68 -1.30 -17.14
C LEU A 440 -9.99 -2.04 -17.43
N SER A 441 -10.06 -3.33 -17.12
CA SER A 441 -11.25 -4.15 -17.39
C SER A 441 -12.47 -3.71 -16.56
N PHE A 442 -12.28 -3.36 -15.28
CA PHE A 442 -13.37 -2.95 -14.40
C PHE A 442 -13.87 -1.54 -14.74
N ILE A 443 -13.02 -0.64 -15.24
CA ILE A 443 -13.48 0.66 -15.76
C ILE A 443 -14.45 0.44 -16.92
N LEU A 444 -14.06 -0.37 -17.92
CA LEU A 444 -14.93 -0.62 -19.08
C LEU A 444 -16.26 -1.28 -18.68
N LEU A 445 -16.21 -2.30 -17.82
CA LEU A 445 -17.42 -3.00 -17.40
C LEU A 445 -18.34 -2.08 -16.57
N SER A 446 -17.79 -1.33 -15.63
CA SER A 446 -18.59 -0.42 -14.79
C SER A 446 -19.24 0.71 -15.60
N LEU A 447 -18.56 1.22 -16.64
CA LEU A 447 -19.14 2.19 -17.59
C LEU A 447 -20.32 1.59 -18.37
N SER A 448 -20.23 0.31 -18.75
CA SER A 448 -21.34 -0.38 -19.42
C SER A 448 -22.61 -0.44 -18.55
N PHE A 449 -22.43 -0.54 -17.22
CA PHE A 449 -23.52 -0.55 -16.25
C PHE A 449 -24.14 0.83 -15.97
N ASN A 450 -23.45 1.91 -16.31
CA ASN A 450 -23.94 3.27 -16.02
C ASN A 450 -25.30 3.55 -16.65
N ASN A 451 -25.50 3.02 -17.86
CA ASN A 451 -26.67 3.29 -18.69
C ASN A 451 -27.79 2.26 -18.49
N LEU A 452 -27.61 1.27 -17.60
CA LEU A 452 -28.65 0.28 -17.34
C LEU A 452 -29.77 0.86 -16.47
N ASP A 453 -31.00 0.46 -16.74
CA ASP A 453 -32.15 0.77 -15.88
C ASP A 453 -32.22 -0.13 -14.64
N VAL A 454 -31.31 0.11 -13.70
CA VAL A 454 -31.26 -0.58 -12.41
C VAL A 454 -31.68 0.39 -11.31
N LYS A 455 -32.66 0.00 -10.50
CA LYS A 455 -33.05 0.73 -9.28
C LYS A 455 -32.00 0.54 -8.19
N PHE A 456 -31.77 1.56 -7.37
CA PHE A 456 -30.77 1.50 -6.30
C PHE A 456 -31.05 0.37 -5.29
N SER A 457 -32.31 0.10 -4.97
CA SER A 457 -32.70 -1.02 -4.07
C SER A 457 -32.33 -2.39 -4.66
N GLU A 458 -32.53 -2.58 -5.96
CA GLU A 458 -32.11 -3.80 -6.67
C GLU A 458 -30.59 -3.94 -6.67
N PHE A 459 -29.87 -2.86 -6.97
CA PHE A 459 -28.41 -2.84 -6.90
C PHE A 459 -27.90 -3.22 -5.51
N LEU A 460 -28.47 -2.66 -4.44
CA LEU A 460 -28.06 -2.97 -3.07
C LEU A 460 -28.31 -4.44 -2.71
N LYS A 461 -29.45 -5.02 -3.10
CA LYS A 461 -29.74 -6.45 -2.86
C LYS A 461 -28.68 -7.33 -3.53
N LYS A 462 -28.44 -7.13 -4.84
CA LYS A 462 -27.43 -7.88 -5.60
C LYS A 462 -26.01 -7.66 -5.06
N SER A 463 -25.67 -6.42 -4.71
CA SER A 463 -24.37 -6.09 -4.10
C SER A 463 -24.17 -6.76 -2.75
N SER A 464 -25.22 -6.88 -1.93
CA SER A 464 -25.14 -7.55 -0.63
C SER A 464 -24.87 -9.05 -0.78
N ILE A 465 -25.45 -9.70 -1.79
CA ILE A 465 -25.16 -11.09 -2.14
C ILE A 465 -23.69 -11.25 -2.57
N ILE A 466 -23.20 -10.37 -3.45
CA ILE A 466 -21.79 -10.40 -3.90
C ILE A 466 -20.83 -10.18 -2.72
N LEU A 467 -21.14 -9.25 -1.83
CA LEU A 467 -20.34 -9.01 -0.62
C LEU A 467 -20.36 -10.21 0.32
N LEU A 468 -21.50 -10.89 0.48
CA LEU A 468 -21.59 -12.11 1.26
C LEU A 468 -20.72 -13.23 0.67
N ILE A 469 -20.81 -13.45 -0.64
CA ILE A 469 -19.94 -14.41 -1.35
C ILE A 469 -18.47 -14.06 -1.16
N THR A 470 -18.11 -12.77 -1.29
CA THR A 470 -16.75 -12.27 -1.07
C THR A 470 -16.25 -12.61 0.33
N ILE A 471 -17.07 -12.36 1.36
CA ILE A 471 -16.74 -12.66 2.76
C ILE A 471 -16.59 -14.18 2.95
N THR A 472 -17.49 -14.99 2.41
CA THR A 472 -17.42 -16.46 2.49
C THR A 472 -16.14 -17.00 1.86
N VAL A 473 -15.77 -16.53 0.66
CA VAL A 473 -14.52 -16.92 -0.02
C VAL A 473 -13.31 -16.46 0.80
N PHE A 474 -13.31 -15.22 1.28
CA PHE A 474 -12.23 -14.68 2.10
C PHE A 474 -11.99 -15.52 3.37
N TYR A 475 -13.05 -15.84 4.11
CA TYR A 475 -12.96 -16.69 5.30
C TYR A 475 -12.57 -18.12 4.94
N GLY A 476 -13.20 -18.74 3.95
CA GLY A 476 -12.89 -20.10 3.53
C GLY A 476 -11.41 -20.28 3.17
N ARG A 477 -10.84 -19.33 2.42
CA ARG A 477 -9.41 -19.36 2.08
C ARG A 477 -8.50 -19.11 3.30
N ASN A 478 -8.86 -18.18 4.19
CA ASN A 478 -8.08 -17.93 5.41
C ASN A 478 -8.14 -19.10 6.40
N ILE A 479 -9.30 -19.74 6.57
CA ILE A 479 -9.46 -20.93 7.42
C ILE A 479 -8.65 -22.10 6.85
N ASN A 480 -8.75 -22.35 5.54
CA ASN A 480 -7.94 -23.39 4.89
C ASN A 480 -6.43 -23.12 5.09
N ARG A 481 -5.99 -21.86 4.97
CA ARG A 481 -4.59 -21.49 5.30
C ARG A 481 -4.25 -21.83 6.75
N LEU A 482 -5.09 -21.45 7.71
CA LEU A 482 -4.83 -21.67 9.13
C LEU A 482 -4.79 -23.17 9.48
N ILE A 483 -5.63 -24.01 8.86
CA ILE A 483 -5.57 -25.46 9.01
C ILE A 483 -4.23 -26.01 8.50
N LYS A 484 -3.77 -25.55 7.33
CA LYS A 484 -2.45 -25.94 6.80
C LYS A 484 -1.31 -25.51 7.72
N GLU A 485 -1.38 -24.29 8.25
CA GLU A 485 -0.37 -23.78 9.20
C GLU A 485 -0.40 -24.52 10.54
N HIS A 486 -1.58 -24.97 10.98
CA HIS A 486 -1.72 -25.83 12.16
C HIS A 486 -1.02 -27.17 11.93
N ASN A 487 -1.29 -27.84 10.81
CA ASN A 487 -0.72 -29.16 10.52
C ASN A 487 0.79 -29.10 10.28
N LEU A 488 1.30 -28.06 9.62
CA LEU A 488 2.72 -27.95 9.26
C LEU A 488 3.59 -27.37 10.39
N TYR A 489 3.05 -26.45 11.18
CA TYR A 489 3.85 -25.68 12.14
C TYR A 489 3.31 -25.73 13.57
N ASN A 490 2.29 -26.55 13.84
CA ASN A 490 1.59 -26.60 15.13
C ASN A 490 1.07 -25.23 15.60
N TYR A 491 0.84 -24.29 14.67
CA TYR A 491 0.31 -22.97 14.99
C TYR A 491 -1.18 -23.08 15.35
N ASN A 492 -1.58 -22.54 16.49
CA ASN A 492 -2.99 -22.49 16.90
C ASN A 492 -3.37 -21.06 17.29
N PRO A 493 -4.19 -20.36 16.48
CA PRO A 493 -4.55 -18.96 16.72
C PRO A 493 -5.42 -18.77 17.98
N PHE A 494 -6.09 -19.82 18.47
CA PHE A 494 -6.85 -19.78 19.72
C PHE A 494 -5.96 -19.91 20.95
N LYS A 495 -4.78 -20.53 20.82
CA LYS A 495 -3.79 -20.65 21.91
C LYS A 495 -2.78 -19.51 21.91
N SER A 496 -2.36 -19.04 20.74
CA SER A 496 -1.30 -18.04 20.62
C SER A 496 -1.44 -17.19 19.35
N TYR A 497 -1.13 -15.89 19.47
CA TYR A 497 -1.01 -14.96 18.35
C TYR A 497 0.41 -14.90 17.76
N ARG A 498 1.36 -15.63 18.36
CA ARG A 498 2.78 -15.54 18.02
C ARG A 498 3.07 -16.30 16.73
N PHE A 499 3.58 -15.58 15.73
CA PHE A 499 4.17 -16.19 14.54
C PHE A 499 5.51 -16.88 14.88
N ILE A 500 5.95 -17.77 13.99
CA ILE A 500 7.22 -18.49 14.12
C ILE A 500 8.39 -17.50 14.08
N TYR A 501 9.21 -17.51 15.13
CA TYR A 501 10.32 -16.58 15.31
C TYR A 501 11.62 -17.32 15.57
N ASP A 502 12.53 -17.29 14.60
CA ASP A 502 13.90 -17.74 14.76
C ASP A 502 14.75 -16.54 15.22
N LYS A 503 15.17 -16.56 16.49
CA LYS A 503 15.93 -15.47 17.11
C LYS A 503 17.22 -15.16 16.36
N LYS A 504 17.97 -16.18 15.92
CA LYS A 504 19.26 -16.01 15.23
C LYS A 504 19.05 -15.40 13.85
N PHE A 505 18.08 -15.93 13.09
CA PHE A 505 17.80 -15.41 11.76
C PHE A 505 17.25 -13.98 11.83
N TYR A 506 16.26 -13.71 12.70
CA TYR A 506 15.57 -12.41 12.73
C TYR A 506 16.42 -11.29 13.34
N ASN A 507 17.30 -11.58 14.30
CA ASN A 507 18.12 -10.55 14.97
C ASN A 507 19.51 -10.37 14.37
N ARG A 508 19.90 -11.14 13.34
CA ARG A 508 21.26 -11.16 12.78
C ARG A 508 21.85 -9.78 12.50
N TYR A 509 21.05 -8.84 12.00
CA TYR A 509 21.53 -7.48 11.69
C TYR A 509 21.77 -6.64 12.94
N LEU A 510 20.90 -6.76 13.95
CA LEU A 510 21.11 -6.12 15.24
C LEU A 510 22.36 -6.68 15.92
N ASP A 511 22.57 -7.99 15.85
CA ASP A 511 23.74 -8.64 16.44
C ASP A 511 25.03 -8.21 15.73
N VAL A 512 25.01 -8.09 14.39
CA VAL A 512 26.14 -7.55 13.60
C VAL A 512 26.45 -6.11 13.98
N ILE A 513 25.44 -5.24 14.13
CA ILE A 513 25.63 -3.85 14.56
C ILE A 513 26.27 -3.81 15.95
N LYS A 514 25.73 -4.56 16.91
CA LYS A 514 26.25 -4.58 18.28
C LYS A 514 27.69 -5.07 18.35
N LYS A 515 28.03 -6.13 17.61
CA LYS A 515 29.39 -6.70 17.58
C LYS A 515 30.42 -5.73 16.99
N ASN A 516 30.02 -4.90 16.03
CA ASN A 516 30.91 -3.99 15.31
C ASN A 516 30.84 -2.53 15.81
N SER A 517 30.12 -2.28 16.91
CA SER A 517 29.81 -0.93 17.42
C SER A 517 31.04 -0.02 17.62
N PHE A 518 32.17 -0.58 18.04
CA PHE A 518 33.44 0.15 18.21
C PHE A 518 34.10 0.61 16.89
N GLY A 519 33.75 0.00 15.74
CA GLY A 519 34.34 0.29 14.44
C GLY A 519 33.54 1.30 13.59
N TYR A 520 32.39 1.75 14.07
CA TYR A 520 31.54 2.71 13.37
C TYR A 520 31.87 4.14 13.76
N LYS A 521 31.77 5.04 12.78
CA LYS A 521 31.93 6.48 12.99
C LYS A 521 30.61 7.06 13.48
N TYR A 522 30.69 8.17 14.21
CA TYR A 522 29.54 8.98 14.59
C TYR A 522 29.63 10.32 13.88
N VAL A 523 28.48 10.82 13.41
CA VAL A 523 28.36 12.15 12.80
C VAL A 523 27.35 12.93 13.62
N ASP A 524 27.71 14.15 14.01
CA ASP A 524 26.77 15.06 14.65
C ASP A 524 25.74 15.55 13.62
N PHE A 525 24.47 15.31 13.90
CA PHE A 525 23.33 15.79 13.13
C PHE A 525 22.35 16.48 14.07
N LEU A 526 22.29 17.81 13.97
CA LEU A 526 21.44 18.67 14.80
C LEU A 526 21.69 18.50 16.31
N GLY A 527 22.96 18.36 16.72
CA GLY A 527 23.37 18.22 18.12
C GLY A 527 23.23 16.80 18.65
N LYS A 528 23.11 15.81 17.77
CA LYS A 528 22.98 14.40 18.10
C LYS A 528 23.97 13.55 17.32
N GLU A 529 24.73 12.72 18.03
CA GLU A 529 25.63 11.75 17.42
C GLU A 529 24.86 10.59 16.78
N ILE A 530 24.90 10.50 15.44
CA ILE A 530 24.29 9.42 14.68
C ILE A 530 25.37 8.44 14.23
N MET A 531 25.13 7.15 14.48
CA MET A 531 26.01 6.08 14.02
C MET A 531 25.98 5.95 12.48
N VAL A 532 27.16 5.90 11.86
CA VAL A 532 27.35 5.67 10.43
C VAL A 532 27.92 4.27 10.20
N ILE A 533 27.10 3.41 9.62
CA ILE A 533 27.49 2.07 9.16
C ILE A 533 28.31 2.25 7.90
N GLN A 534 29.58 1.87 7.98
CA GLN A 534 30.53 1.89 6.86
C GLN A 534 31.08 0.47 6.61
N ARG A 535 31.64 0.24 5.42
CA ARG A 535 32.40 -0.98 5.16
C ARG A 535 33.65 -0.97 6.04
N ILE A 536 33.70 -1.88 7.00
CA ILE A 536 34.92 -2.14 7.76
C ILE A 536 35.89 -2.79 6.76
N LYS A 537 37.00 -2.10 6.44
CA LYS A 537 38.11 -2.72 5.71
C LYS A 537 38.57 -3.90 6.56
N LYS A 538 38.41 -5.11 6.03
CA LYS A 538 39.06 -6.30 6.61
C LYS A 538 40.55 -6.23 6.33
#